data_AF-A0A4Z2E536-F1
#
_entry.id   AF-A0A4Z2E536-F1
#
_cell.length_a   1.000
_cell.length_b   1.000
_cell.length_c   1.000
_cell.angle_alpha   90.00
_cell.angle_beta   90.00
_cell.angle_gamma   90.00
#
_symmetry.space_group_name_H-M   'P 1'
#
loop_
_entity.id
_entity.type
_entity.pdbx_description
1 polymer ?
#
loop_
_entity_poly.entity_id
_entity_poly.type
_entity_poly.pdbx_seq_one_letter_code
_entity_poly.pdbx_strand_id
1 'polypeptide(L)' 'MKLRVQLQCKNLHEYLRELSPEVLDRLYNHPATCLAVYRELPSLAKNYVMRMLFLDQPLPQAALALWVKIESQK' A
#
# COMPACT_ATOMS: atom_id res chain seq x y z
N MET A 1 -18.48 -12.28 -32.60
CA MET A 1 -17.41 -13.15 -32.08
C MET A 1 -17.26 -12.88 -30.59
N LYS A 2 -17.51 -13.88 -29.73
CA LYS A 2 -17.39 -13.74 -28.27
C LYS A 2 -15.92 -13.58 -27.90
N LEU A 3 -15.52 -12.38 -27.45
CA LEU A 3 -14.25 -12.16 -26.75
C LEU A 3 -14.26 -13.02 -25.48
N ARG A 4 -13.53 -14.13 -25.50
CA ARG A 4 -13.25 -14.90 -24.29
C ARG A 4 -12.31 -14.04 -23.45
N VAL A 5 -12.85 -13.30 -22.49
CA VAL A 5 -12.04 -12.64 -21.46
C VAL A 5 -11.40 -13.76 -20.65
N GLN A 6 -10.09 -13.98 -20.81
CA GLN A 6 -9.36 -14.86 -19.93
C GLN A 6 -9.31 -14.20 -18.55
N LEU A 7 -10.00 -14.80 -17.58
CA LEU A 7 -9.92 -14.39 -16.18
C LEU A 7 -8.50 -14.63 -15.70
N GLN A 8 -7.76 -13.55 -15.45
CA GLN A 8 -6.45 -13.63 -14.82
C GLN A 8 -6.63 -13.51 -13.30
N CYS A 9 -6.32 -14.58 -12.57
CA CYS A 9 -6.24 -14.55 -11.13
C CYS A 9 -4.95 -13.81 -10.75
N LYS A 10 -5.08 -12.57 -10.26
CA LYS A 10 -3.97 -11.76 -9.77
C LYS A 10 -4.12 -11.52 -8.27
N ASN A 11 -3.00 -11.36 -7.57
CA ASN A 11 -3.06 -10.87 -6.20
C ASN A 11 -3.39 -9.35 -6.21
N LEU A 12 -3.93 -8.84 -5.10
CA LEU A 12 -4.34 -7.42 -5.01
C LEU A 12 -3.17 -6.46 -5.31
N HIS A 13 -1.99 -6.74 -4.75
CA HIS A 13 -0.82 -5.91 -4.91
C HIS A 13 -0.27 -5.88 -6.34
N GLU A 14 -0.26 -7.02 -7.04
CA GLU A 14 0.11 -7.14 -8.45
C GLU A 14 -0.85 -6.34 -9.32
N TYR A 15 -2.15 -6.46 -9.07
CA TYR A 15 -3.16 -5.68 -9.79
C TYR A 15 -2.95 -4.18 -9.59
N LEU A 16 -2.73 -3.73 -8.36
CA LEU A 16 -2.51 -2.31 -8.06
C LEU A 16 -1.25 -1.74 -8.73
N ARG A 17 -0.19 -2.54 -8.91
CA ARG A 17 1.05 -2.10 -9.58
C ARG A 17 0.88 -1.84 -11.08
N GLU A 18 -0.10 -2.47 -11.72
CA GLU A 18 -0.35 -2.31 -13.17
C GLU A 18 -1.18 -1.06 -13.47
N LEU A 19 -1.85 -0.47 -12.47
CA LEU A 19 -2.68 0.70 -12.63
C LEU A 19 -1.83 1.97 -12.75
N SER A 20 -2.32 2.96 -13.51
CA SER A 20 -1.66 4.26 -13.59
C SER A 20 -1.80 5.04 -12.27
N PRO A 21 -0.87 5.96 -11.96
CA PRO A 21 -0.94 6.80 -10.76
C PRO A 21 -2.27 7.56 -10.63
N GLU A 22 -2.83 8.05 -11.74
CA GLU A 22 -4.11 8.76 -11.76
C GLU A 22 -5.29 7.87 -11.35
N VAL A 23 -5.27 6.59 -11.74
CA VAL A 23 -6.31 5.63 -11.34
C VAL A 23 -6.16 5.28 -9.87
N LEU A 24 -4.92 5.09 -9.40
CA LEU A 24 -4.63 4.82 -7.98
C LEU A 24 -5.07 5.98 -7.09
N ASP A 25 -4.83 7.22 -7.50
CA ASP A 25 -5.25 8.41 -6.75
C ASP A 25 -6.79 8.44 -6.58
N ARG A 26 -7.54 8.21 -7.66
CA ARG A 26 -9.01 8.08 -7.58
C ARG A 26 -9.45 6.91 -6.71
N LEU A 27 -8.73 5.78 -6.77
CA LEU A 27 -9.04 4.58 -6.01
C LEU A 27 -8.85 4.80 -4.50
N TYR A 28 -7.77 5.48 -4.10
CA TYR A 28 -7.45 5.80 -2.72
C TYR A 28 -8.23 6.99 -2.15
N ASN A 29 -8.99 7.71 -2.98
CA ASN A 29 -9.98 8.66 -2.49
C ASN A 29 -11.23 7.97 -1.90
N HIS A 30 -11.39 6.65 -2.07
CA HIS A 30 -12.52 5.90 -1.52
C HIS A 30 -12.12 5.13 -0.24
N PRO A 31 -12.80 5.36 0.90
CA PRO A 31 -12.36 4.85 2.21
C PRO A 31 -12.37 3.31 2.30
N ALA A 32 -13.34 2.65 1.67
CA ALA A 32 -13.40 1.19 1.67
C ALA A 32 -12.18 0.57 0.98
N THR A 33 -11.64 1.24 -0.05
CA THR A 33 -10.52 0.72 -0.82
C THR A 33 -9.22 0.89 -0.05
N CYS A 34 -9.02 2.05 0.59
CA CYS A 34 -7.91 2.27 1.51
C CYS A 34 -7.87 1.21 2.61
N LEU A 35 -9.03 0.90 3.21
CA LEU A 35 -9.13 -0.14 4.23
C LEU A 35 -8.80 -1.53 3.68
N ALA A 36 -9.28 -1.87 2.47
CA ALA A 36 -8.97 -3.14 1.82
C ALA A 36 -7.45 -3.30 1.59
N VAL A 37 -6.79 -2.28 1.05
CA VAL A 37 -5.34 -2.28 0.84
C VAL A 37 -4.60 -2.35 2.17
N TYR A 38 -5.01 -1.55 3.17
CA TYR A 38 -4.41 -1.56 4.49
C TYR A 38 -4.48 -2.94 5.17
N ARG A 39 -5.56 -3.70 4.98
CA ARG A 39 -5.71 -5.05 5.53
C ARG A 39 -4.71 -6.05 4.96
N GLU A 40 -4.38 -5.95 3.68
CA GLU A 40 -3.41 -6.81 2.98
C GLU A 40 -1.95 -6.47 3.31
N LEU A 41 -1.68 -5.30 3.93
CA LEU A 41 -0.32 -4.92 4.29
C LEU A 41 0.30 -5.81 5.38
N PRO A 42 1.63 -6.07 5.32
CA PRO A 42 2.37 -6.68 6.42
C PRO A 42 2.25 -5.84 7.71
N SER A 43 2.39 -6.49 8.87
CA SER A 43 2.26 -5.83 10.17
C SER A 43 3.17 -4.61 10.33
N LEU A 44 4.40 -4.65 9.79
CA LEU A 44 5.32 -3.50 9.83
C LEU A 44 4.80 -2.31 9.00
N ALA A 45 4.31 -2.57 7.79
CA ALA A 45 3.78 -1.53 6.90
C ALA A 45 2.52 -0.88 7.49
N LYS A 46 1.65 -1.65 8.17
CA LYS A 46 0.50 -1.13 8.92
C LYS A 46 0.93 -0.11 9.98
N ASN A 47 1.97 -0.43 10.75
CA ASN A 47 2.52 0.49 11.75
C ASN A 47 3.07 1.78 11.12
N TYR A 48 3.72 1.68 9.96
CA TYR A 48 4.21 2.87 9.24
C TYR A 48 3.06 3.77 8.80
N VAL A 49 2.02 3.21 8.17
CA VAL A 49 0.84 4.00 7.75
C VAL A 49 0.20 4.70 8.94
N MET A 50 -0.05 4.00 10.05
CA MET A 50 -0.68 4.59 11.23
C MET A 50 0.17 5.69 11.89
N ARG A 51 1.50 5.53 11.91
CA ARG A 51 2.40 6.57 12.43
C ARG A 51 2.47 7.80 11.52
N MET A 52 2.46 7.59 10.21
CA MET A 52 2.57 8.68 9.23
C MET A 52 1.25 9.43 9.00
N LEU A 53 0.10 8.80 9.28
CA LEU A 53 -1.24 9.37 9.05
C LEU A 53 -1.46 10.70 9.77
N PHE A 54 -0.80 10.91 10.91
CA PHE A 54 -0.95 12.08 11.77
C PHE A 54 0.28 13.00 11.77
N LEU A 55 1.20 12.81 10.82
CA LEU A 55 2.35 13.71 10.67
C LEU A 55 1.95 14.95 9.89
N ASP A 56 2.11 16.11 10.50
CA ASP A 56 1.90 17.40 9.81
C ASP A 56 3.04 17.75 8.83
N GLN A 57 4.21 17.12 9.01
CA GLN A 57 5.43 17.38 8.24
C GLN A 57 5.98 16.09 7.62
N PRO A 58 6.62 16.17 6.43
CA PRO A 58 7.20 14.99 5.80
C PRO A 58 8.28 14.37 6.68
N LEU A 59 8.23 13.05 6.85
CA LEU A 59 9.19 12.30 7.65
C LEU A 59 10.52 12.12 6.89
N PRO A 60 11.67 12.47 7.48
CA PRO A 60 12.97 12.16 6.89
C PRO A 60 13.22 10.64 6.81
N GLN A 61 13.79 10.17 5.70
CA GLN A 61 14.09 8.75 5.48
C GLN A 61 15.00 8.16 6.57
N ALA A 62 15.95 8.94 7.10
CA ALA A 62 16.83 8.51 8.19
C ALA A 62 16.04 8.20 9.48
N ALA A 63 14.98 8.96 9.76
CA ALA A 63 14.12 8.74 10.93
C ALA A 63 13.29 7.46 10.77
N LEU A 64 12.86 7.14 9.55
CA LEU A 64 12.16 5.89 9.24
C LEU A 64 13.04 4.66 9.51
N ALA A 65 14.33 4.71 9.16
CA ALA A 65 15.26 3.62 9.41
C ALA A 65 15.45 3.32 10.91
N LEU A 66 15.32 4.34 11.77
CA LEU A 66 15.41 4.19 13.22
C LEU A 66 14.16 3.55 13.86
N TRP A 67 13.06 3.39 13.11
CA TRP A 67 11.84 2.76 13.63
C TRP A 67 11.96 1.24 13.77
N VAL A 68 12.95 0.62 13.13
CA VAL A 68 13.24 -0.82 13.21
C VAL A 68 14.54 -1.03 13.97
N LYS A 69 14.52 -1.92 14.98
CA LYS A 69 15.74 -2.31 15.69
C LYS A 69 16.61 -3.18 14.80
N ILE A 70 17.93 -3.00 14.88
CA ILE A 70 18.94 -3.73 14.08
C ILE A 70 18.81 -5.25 14.26
N GLU A 71 18.42 -5.71 15.45
CA GLU A 71 18.21 -7.13 15.75
C GLU A 71 17.08 -7.78 14.92
N SER A 72 16.15 -6.98 14.41
CA SER A 72 15.01 -7.42 13.61
C SER A 72 15.22 -7.25 12.10
N GLN A 73 16.41 -6.82 11.66
CA GLN A 73 16.76 -6.65 10.24
C GLN A 73 17.36 -7.90 9.59
N LYS A 74 17.40 -9.04 10.29
CA LYS A 74 17.86 -10.34 9.77
C LYS A 74 16.76 -11.11 9.07
#